data_AF-A0AAE4B5G9-F1
#
_entry.id   AF-A0AAE4B5G9-F1
#
_cell.length_a   1.000
_cell.length_b   1.000
_cell.length_c   1.000
_cell.angle_alpha   90.00
_cell.angle_beta   90.00
_cell.angle_gamma   90.00
#
_symmetry.space_group_name_H-M   'P 1'
#
loop_
_entity.id
_entity.type
_entity.pdbx_description
1 polymer ?
#
loop_
_entity_poly.entity_id
_entity_poly.type
_entity_poly.pdbx_seq_one_letter_code
_entity_poly.pdbx_strand_id
1 'polypeptide(L)'
;MKRVLRISSWPGILVFALAGVSIVIVGFFTYNLLQMSMANLRFLREHGWLAIEVGGLLQFLQLLIYGVVALFFFILFKICESELVIRYRRWQDR
;
A
#
# COMPACT_ATOMS: atom_id res chain seq x y z
N MET A 1 16.09 2.52 20.13
CA MET A 1 15.26 2.20 18.93
C MET A 1 14.13 1.19 19.15
N LYS A 2 14.10 0.38 20.22
CA LYS A 2 13.06 -0.68 20.42
C LYS A 2 11.70 -0.22 20.99
N ARG A 3 11.54 1.04 21.41
CA ARG A 3 10.29 1.54 22.03
C ARG A 3 9.22 2.02 21.04
N VAL A 4 9.63 2.50 19.86
CA VAL A 4 8.70 3.10 18.88
C VAL A 4 7.83 2.06 18.17
N LEU A 5 8.24 0.79 18.21
CA LEU A 5 7.52 -0.37 17.65
C LEU A 5 6.51 -1.01 18.62
N ARG A 6 6.32 -0.49 19.84
CA ARG A 6 5.24 -0.97 20.74
C ARG A 6 3.90 -0.34 20.36
N ILE A 7 3.37 -0.72 19.20
CA ILE A 7 1.97 -0.46 18.79
C ILE A 7 0.98 -0.94 19.87
N SER A 8 1.36 -1.97 20.62
CA SER A 8 0.64 -2.46 21.80
C SER A 8 0.32 -1.39 22.87
N SER A 9 1.10 -0.31 22.95
CA SER A 9 0.88 0.79 23.93
C SER A 9 -0.05 1.91 23.45
N TRP A 10 -0.43 1.91 22.17
CA TRP A 10 -1.25 2.99 21.61
C TRP A 10 -2.74 2.78 21.92
N PRO A 11 -3.53 3.85 22.17
CA PRO A 11 -4.98 3.74 22.32
C PRO A 11 -5.60 3.10 21.08
N GLY A 12 -6.58 2.22 21.26
CA GLY A 12 -7.15 1.41 20.16
C GLY A 12 -7.70 2.24 18.99
N ILE A 13 -8.21 3.45 19.31
CA ILE A 13 -8.70 4.42 18.32
C ILE A 13 -7.58 4.92 17.40
N LEU A 14 -6.36 5.16 17.91
CA LEU A 14 -5.24 5.57 17.06
C LEU A 14 -4.78 4.43 16.14
N VAL A 15 -4.78 3.18 16.63
CA VAL A 15 -4.44 2.02 15.79
C VAL A 15 -5.50 1.82 14.70
N PHE A 16 -6.77 2.04 15.02
CA PHE A 16 -7.87 2.01 14.04
C PHE A 16 -7.75 3.13 13.01
N ALA A 17 -7.48 4.37 13.45
CA ALA A 17 -7.28 5.50 12.54
C ALA A 17 -6.07 5.27 11.62
N LEU A 18 -4.96 4.75 12.16
CA LEU A 18 -3.77 4.42 11.37
C LEU A 18 -4.05 3.31 10.35
N ALA A 19 -4.82 2.28 10.72
CA ALA A 19 -5.28 1.25 9.79
C ALA A 19 -6.15 1.87 8.67
N GLY A 20 -7.09 2.75 9.02
CA GLY A 20 -7.94 3.46 8.08
C GLY A 20 -7.15 4.33 7.08
N VAL A 21 -6.20 5.12 7.57
CA VAL A 21 -5.32 5.93 6.70
C VAL A 21 -4.48 5.04 5.78
N SER A 22 -3.95 3.94 6.32
CA SER A 22 -3.13 3.00 5.54
C SER A 22 -3.91 2.34 4.41
N ILE A 23 -5.14 1.89 4.65
CA ILE A 23 -5.95 1.26 3.60
C ILE A 23 -6.37 2.26 2.51
N VAL A 24 -6.64 3.52 2.88
CA VAL A 24 -6.93 4.59 1.91
C VAL A 24 -5.72 4.86 1.02
N ILE A 25 -4.52 4.94 1.62
CA ILE A 25 -3.27 5.13 0.88
C ILE A 25 -3.01 3.96 -0.07
N VAL A 26 -3.19 2.72 0.39
CA VAL A 26 -3.10 1.52 -0.46
C VAL A 26 -4.06 1.63 -1.65
N GLY A 27 -5.34 1.97 -1.40
CA GLY A 27 -6.34 2.12 -2.45
C GLY A 27 -5.96 3.18 -3.49
N PHE A 28 -5.44 4.33 -3.05
CA PHE A 28 -4.96 5.38 -3.94
C PHE A 28 -3.80 4.90 -4.82
N PHE A 29 -2.79 4.25 -4.24
CA PHE A 29 -1.66 3.73 -5.01
C PHE A 29 -2.06 2.59 -5.95
N THR A 30 -2.95 1.68 -5.53
CA THR A 30 -3.48 0.62 -6.39
C THR A 30 -4.24 1.19 -7.58
N TYR A 31 -5.08 2.20 -7.37
CA TYR A 31 -5.76 2.90 -8.47
C TYR A 31 -4.75 3.54 -9.44
N ASN A 32 -3.72 4.20 -8.92
CA ASN A 32 -2.68 4.83 -9.72
C ASN A 32 -1.90 3.80 -10.55
N LEU A 33 -1.53 2.66 -9.94
CA LEU A 33 -0.92 1.50 -10.60
C LEU A 33 -1.78 0.97 -11.75
N LEU A 34 -3.08 0.82 -11.54
CA LEU A 34 -4.01 0.36 -12.58
C LEU A 34 -4.09 1.36 -13.72
N GLN A 35 -4.22 2.65 -13.43
CA GLN A 35 -4.28 3.68 -14.46
C GLN A 35 -2.98 3.77 -15.27
N MET A 36 -1.82 3.75 -14.61
CA MET A 36 -0.52 3.76 -15.28
C MET A 36 -0.28 2.50 -16.09
N SER A 37 -0.69 1.32 -15.60
CA SER A 37 -0.56 0.08 -16.37
C SER A 37 -1.46 0.06 -17.60
N MET A 38 -2.69 0.56 -17.51
CA MET A 38 -3.57 0.73 -18.68
C MET A 38 -3.02 1.74 -19.70
N ALA A 39 -2.44 2.84 -19.23
CA ALA A 39 -1.81 3.83 -20.10
C ALA A 39 -0.60 3.24 -20.85
N ASN A 40 0.26 2.50 -20.13
CA ASN A 40 1.39 1.77 -20.71
C ASN A 40 0.95 0.73 -21.75
N LEU A 41 -0.10 -0.04 -21.46
CA LEU A 41 -0.63 -1.04 -22.39
C LEU A 41 -1.19 -0.42 -23.67
N ARG A 42 -1.85 0.75 -23.57
CA ARG A 42 -2.31 1.51 -24.74
C ARG A 42 -1.14 2.03 -25.55
N PHE A 43 -0.14 2.62 -24.90
CA PHE A 43 1.07 3.13 -25.56
C PHE A 43 1.84 2.03 -26.29
N LEU A 44 2.01 0.87 -25.65
CA LEU A 44 2.70 -0.28 -26.24
C LEU A 44 1.93 -0.82 -27.46
N ARG A 45 0.59 -0.81 -27.41
CA ARG A 45 -0.27 -1.22 -28.53
C ARG A 45 -0.21 -0.26 -29.71
N GLU A 46 -0.09 1.04 -29.46
CA GLU A 46 -0.09 2.08 -30.50
C GLU A 46 1.29 2.30 -31.13
N HIS A 47 2.39 2.19 -30.37
CA HIS A 47 3.73 2.61 -30.81
C HIS A 47 4.78 1.48 -30.86
N GLY A 48 4.43 0.25 -30.47
CA GLY A 48 5.31 -0.93 -30.61
C GLY A 48 6.65 -0.80 -29.85
N TRP A 49 7.73 -1.37 -30.41
CA TRP A 49 9.06 -1.43 -29.77
C TRP A 49 9.69 -0.05 -29.48
N LEU A 50 9.30 0.99 -30.21
CA LEU A 50 9.76 2.37 -30.00
C LEU A 50 9.29 2.96 -28.65
N ALA A 51 8.16 2.49 -28.09
CA ALA A 51 7.64 2.97 -26.82
C ALA A 51 8.50 2.55 -25.60
N ILE A 52 9.19 1.41 -25.71
CA ILE A 52 10.03 0.87 -24.63
C ILE A 52 11.30 1.72 -24.48
N GLU A 53 11.83 2.23 -25.58
CA GLU A 53 13.14 2.89 -25.65
C GLU A 53 13.11 4.37 -25.23
N VAL A 54 11.99 5.07 -25.45
CA VAL A 54 11.89 6.53 -25.21
C VAL A 54 11.33 6.87 -23.81
N GLY A 55 10.60 5.96 -23.16
CA GLY A 55 9.99 6.26 -21.86
C GLY A 55 9.42 5.09 -21.05
N GLY A 56 9.24 3.91 -21.66
CA GLY A 56 8.66 2.74 -20.99
C GLY A 56 9.46 2.26 -19.77
N LEU A 57 10.79 2.37 -19.79
CA LEU A 57 11.63 1.94 -18.66
C LEU A 57 11.45 2.80 -17.41
N LEU A 58 11.39 4.14 -17.58
CA LEU A 58 11.13 5.08 -16.48
C LEU A 58 9.71 4.88 -15.91
N GLN A 59 8.73 4.66 -16.79
CA GLN A 59 7.35 4.44 -16.37
C GLN A 59 7.18 3.10 -15.65
N PHE A 60 7.90 2.07 -16.08
CA PHE A 60 7.97 0.78 -15.38
C PHE A 60 8.62 0.91 -14.00
N LEU A 61 9.72 1.67 -13.89
CA LEU A 61 10.37 1.93 -12.61
C LEU A 61 9.43 2.69 -11.65
N GLN A 62 8.70 3.68 -12.16
CA GLN A 62 7.72 4.43 -11.38
C GLN A 62 6.57 3.53 -10.89
N LEU A 63 6.11 2.62 -11.75
CA LEU A 63 5.12 1.59 -11.41
C LEU A 63 5.63 0.67 -10.29
N LEU A 64 6.89 0.25 -10.36
CA LEU A 64 7.54 -0.54 -9.32
C LEU A 64 7.61 0.21 -7.98
N ILE A 65 8.00 1.48 -8.00
CA ILE A 65 8.05 2.33 -6.79
C ILE A 65 6.67 2.43 -6.15
N TYR A 66 5.62 2.71 -6.93
CA TYR A 66 4.25 2.75 -6.42
C TYR A 66 3.81 1.40 -5.85
N GLY A 67 4.20 0.29 -6.49
CA GLY A 67 3.96 -1.07 -6.00
C GLY A 67 4.59 -1.31 -4.63
N VAL A 68 5.87 -0.97 -4.47
CA VAL A 68 6.59 -1.12 -3.20
C VAL A 68 5.97 -0.26 -2.10
N VAL A 69 5.61 0.99 -2.40
CA VAL A 69 4.96 1.90 -1.44
C VAL A 69 3.60 1.36 -1.02
N ALA A 70 2.78 0.90 -1.98
CA ALA A 70 1.48 0.29 -1.66
C ALA A 70 1.64 -0.96 -0.78
N LEU A 71 2.63 -1.81 -1.07
CA LEU A 71 2.91 -3.02 -0.31
C LEU A 71 3.37 -2.70 1.12
N PHE A 72 4.20 -1.66 1.29
CA PHE A 72 4.60 -1.17 2.61
C PHE A 72 3.40 -0.73 3.45
N PHE A 73 2.50 0.09 2.91
CA PHE A 73 1.29 0.51 3.62
C PHE A 73 0.32 -0.64 3.86
N PHE A 74 0.27 -1.62 2.97
CA PHE A 74 -0.55 -2.82 3.15
C PHE A 74 -0.05 -3.67 4.33
N ILE A 75 1.27 -3.85 4.47
CA ILE A 75 1.86 -4.54 5.63
C ILE A 75 1.54 -3.75 6.92
N LEU A 76 1.66 -2.42 6.88
CA LEU A 76 1.36 -1.58 8.05
C LEU A 76 -0.12 -1.70 8.47
N PHE A 77 -1.04 -1.74 7.51
CA PHE A 77 -2.45 -2.04 7.75
C PHE A 77 -2.63 -3.42 8.41
N LYS A 78 -1.99 -4.47 7.88
CA LYS A 78 -2.08 -5.83 8.43
C LYS A 78 -1.60 -5.93 9.87
N ILE A 79 -0.52 -5.22 10.21
CA ILE A 79 -0.02 -5.16 11.59
C ILE A 79 -1.04 -4.50 12.51
N CYS A 80 -1.64 -3.39 12.08
CA CYS A 80 -2.67 -2.68 12.86
C CYS A 80 -3.95 -3.53 13.03
N GLU A 81 -4.38 -4.21 11.97
CA GLU A 81 -5.51 -5.15 11.98
C GLU A 81 -5.27 -6.27 13.00
N SER A 82 -4.11 -6.91 12.98
CA SER A 82 -3.76 -7.99 13.90
C SER A 82 -3.83 -7.55 15.37
N GLU A 83 -3.30 -6.37 15.68
CA GLU A 83 -3.36 -5.80 17.03
C GLU A 83 -4.80 -5.48 17.47
N LEU A 84 -5.65 -4.98 16.57
CA LEU A 84 -7.06 -4.75 16.85
C LEU A 84 -7.80 -6.06 17.13
N VAL A 85 -7.58 -7.08 16.33
CA VAL A 85 -8.19 -8.41 16.50
C VAL A 85 -7.78 -9.05 17.82
N ILE A 86 -6.50 -8.94 18.20
CA ILE A 86 -5.99 -9.43 19.49
C ILE A 86 -6.65 -8.69 20.66
N ARG A 87 -6.86 -7.37 20.53
CA ARG A 87 -7.55 -6.57 21.57
C ARG A 87 -9.02 -6.95 21.69
N TYR A 88 -9.71 -7.13 20.56
CA TYR A 88 -11.10 -7.56 20.53
C TYR A 88 -11.28 -8.94 21.16
N ARG A 89 -10.43 -9.91 20.79
CA ARG A 89 -10.47 -11.27 21.39
C ARG A 89 -10.27 -11.22 22.90
N ARG A 90 -9.28 -10.45 23.39
CA ARG A 90 -9.06 -10.26 24.84
C ARG A 90 -10.24 -9.62 25.58
N TRP A 91 -11.01 -8.78 24.90
CA TRP A 91 -12.24 -8.21 25.45
C TRP A 91 -13.37 -9.25 25.49
N GLN A 92 -13.49 -10.09 24.47
CA GLN A 92 -14.50 -11.16 24.41
C GLN A 92 -14.24 -12.28 25.42
N ASP A 93 -12.97 -12.59 25.71
CA ASP A 93 -12.59 -13.63 26.68
C ASP A 93 -12.74 -13.19 28.16
N ARG A 94 -13.19 -11.95 28.43
CA ARG A 94 -13.49 -11.41 29.76
C ARG A 94 -14.98 -11.41 30.05
#